data_AF-A0A9X4MY93-F1
#
_entry.id   AF-A0A9X4MY93-F1
#
_cell.length_a   1.000
_cell.length_b   1.000
_cell.length_c   1.000
_cell.angle_alpha   90.00
_cell.angle_beta   90.00
_cell.angle_gamma   90.00
#
_symmetry.space_group_name_H-M   'P 1'
#
loop_
_entity.id
_entity.type
_entity.pdbx_description
1 polymer ?
#
loop_
_entity_poly.entity_id
_entity_poly.type
_entity_poly.pdbx_seq_one_letter_code
_entity_poly.pdbx_strand_id
1 'polypeptide(L)'
;METQNIWDNFNEELYFFILKRVKDKDITNDIFQNTFFKIHKNLSSLEKEEKARAWVFQIARNEISNHFNKESVYVDELHSPQESPLEKYEHICCFDQFIDDLPEIYHQVIELIYIKGLKQKEVAEALDISLENVKARVSRAKEILKKKFNECCQYELDEQGRLRGEANCSQCSPNNKLGNESGK
;
A
#
# COMPACT_ATOMS: atom_id res chain seq x y z
N MET A 1 -19.34 15.17 5.67
CA MET A 1 -18.90 14.24 4.62
C MET A 1 -19.93 13.13 4.48
N GLU A 2 -20.32 12.80 3.26
CA GLU A 2 -21.30 11.74 2.97
C GLU A 2 -20.59 10.47 2.46
N THR A 3 -21.24 9.32 2.58
CA THR A 3 -20.69 8.05 2.07
C THR A 3 -20.46 8.09 0.56
N GLN A 4 -21.31 8.80 -0.18
CA GLN A 4 -21.16 8.98 -1.62
C GLN A 4 -19.82 9.63 -1.97
N ASN A 5 -19.39 10.65 -1.21
CA ASN A 5 -18.10 11.29 -1.42
C ASN A 5 -16.92 10.32 -1.21
N ILE A 6 -17.01 9.43 -0.22
CA ILE A 6 -15.99 8.37 -0.03
C ILE A 6 -16.01 7.38 -1.20
N TRP A 7 -17.19 7.01 -1.68
CA TRP A 7 -17.34 6.13 -2.84
C TRP A 7 -16.67 6.73 -4.08
N ASP A 8 -17.06 7.96 -4.43
CA ASP A 8 -16.58 8.63 -5.65
C ASP A 8 -15.06 8.81 -5.64
N ASN A 9 -14.47 9.08 -4.46
CA ASN A 9 -13.03 9.32 -4.34
C ASN A 9 -12.16 8.07 -4.20
N PHE A 10 -12.69 6.96 -3.67
CA PHE A 10 -11.85 5.83 -3.25
C PHE A 10 -12.28 4.47 -3.81
N ASN A 11 -13.43 4.31 -4.48
CA ASN A 11 -13.93 2.99 -4.89
C ASN A 11 -12.92 2.18 -5.73
N GLU A 12 -12.36 2.76 -6.79
CA GLU A 12 -11.46 2.06 -7.70
C GLU A 12 -10.12 1.73 -7.02
N GLU A 13 -9.53 2.73 -6.35
CA GLU A 13 -8.27 2.56 -5.61
C GLU A 13 -8.40 1.50 -4.51
N LEU A 14 -9.53 1.49 -3.79
CA LEU A 14 -9.82 0.55 -2.72
C LEU A 14 -10.02 -0.87 -3.24
N TYR A 15 -10.72 -1.03 -4.37
CA TYR A 15 -10.92 -2.32 -5.01
C TYR A 15 -9.58 -2.95 -5.41
N PHE A 16 -8.74 -2.21 -6.13
CA PHE A 16 -7.43 -2.70 -6.54
C PHE A 16 -6.47 -2.92 -5.37
N PHE A 17 -6.57 -2.11 -4.33
CA PHE A 17 -5.83 -2.31 -3.09
C PHE A 17 -6.17 -3.66 -2.44
N ILE A 18 -7.44 -4.04 -2.39
CA ILE A 18 -7.87 -5.34 -1.85
C ILE A 18 -7.42 -6.46 -2.81
N LEU A 19 -7.68 -6.32 -4.11
CA LEU A 19 -7.35 -7.32 -5.13
C LEU A 19 -5.86 -7.66 -5.15
N LYS A 20 -4.97 -6.65 -5.06
CA LYS A 20 -3.51 -6.86 -5.05
C LYS A 20 -3.05 -7.73 -3.86
N ARG A 21 -3.80 -7.75 -2.75
CA ARG A 21 -3.46 -8.51 -1.53
C ARG A 21 -4.11 -9.89 -1.49
N VAL A 22 -5.36 -9.96 -1.91
CA VAL A 22 -6.17 -11.18 -1.83
C VAL A 22 -5.95 -12.07 -3.04
N LYS A 23 -5.71 -11.48 -4.22
CA LYS A 23 -5.50 -12.16 -5.50
C LYS A 23 -6.66 -13.06 -5.97
N ASP A 24 -7.84 -12.89 -5.40
CA ASP A 24 -9.08 -13.57 -5.76
C ASP A 24 -10.20 -12.53 -5.94
N LYS A 25 -10.92 -12.60 -7.06
CA LYS A 25 -11.94 -11.61 -7.41
C LYS A 25 -13.19 -11.69 -6.53
N ASP A 26 -13.64 -12.89 -6.19
CA ASP A 26 -14.87 -13.10 -5.43
C ASP A 26 -14.65 -12.67 -3.98
N ILE A 27 -13.54 -13.09 -3.38
CA ILE A 27 -13.14 -12.66 -2.04
C ILE A 27 -12.92 -11.14 -2.00
N THR A 28 -12.31 -10.56 -3.05
CA THR A 28 -12.15 -9.11 -3.15
C THR A 28 -13.49 -8.40 -3.11
N ASN A 29 -14.48 -8.86 -3.87
CA ASN A 29 -15.82 -8.27 -3.88
C ASN A 29 -16.47 -8.30 -2.49
N ASP A 30 -16.35 -9.41 -1.77
CA ASP A 30 -16.91 -9.57 -0.43
C ASP A 30 -16.25 -8.63 0.59
N ILE A 31 -14.92 -8.58 0.59
CA ILE A 31 -14.16 -7.67 1.48
C ILE A 31 -14.47 -6.22 1.14
N PHE A 32 -14.55 -5.88 -0.16
CA PHE A 32 -14.85 -4.54 -0.63
C PHE A 32 -16.23 -4.07 -0.17
N GLN A 33 -17.28 -4.88 -0.35
CA GLN A 33 -18.62 -4.58 0.10
C GLN A 33 -18.70 -4.40 1.62
N ASN A 34 -18.10 -5.33 2.38
CA ASN A 34 -18.04 -5.23 3.84
C ASN A 34 -17.30 -3.98 4.33
N THR A 35 -16.24 -3.59 3.62
CA THR A 35 -15.48 -2.37 3.90
C THR A 35 -16.36 -1.14 3.74
N PHE A 36 -17.08 -1.01 2.63
CA PHE A 36 -17.99 0.12 2.39
C PHE A 36 -19.17 0.15 3.37
N PHE A 37 -19.71 -1.01 3.76
CA PHE A 37 -20.72 -1.09 4.81
C PHE A 37 -20.19 -0.55 6.15
N LYS A 38 -18.96 -0.91 6.54
CA LYS A 38 -18.33 -0.40 7.77
C LYS A 38 -17.97 1.08 7.68
N ILE A 39 -17.58 1.57 6.52
CA ILE A 39 -17.39 3.00 6.25
C ILE A 39 -18.71 3.74 6.50
N HIS A 40 -19.80 3.31 5.87
CA HIS A 40 -21.10 3.94 6.03
C HIS A 40 -21.54 3.98 7.51
N LYS A 41 -21.42 2.84 8.20
CA LYS A 41 -21.81 2.71 9.61
C LYS A 41 -20.99 3.60 10.55
N ASN A 42 -19.70 3.78 10.28
CA ASN A 42 -18.78 4.48 11.17
C ASN A 42 -18.40 5.87 10.66
N LEU A 43 -19.07 6.40 9.65
CA LEU A 43 -18.70 7.68 9.02
C LEU A 43 -18.68 8.84 10.03
N SER A 44 -19.55 8.79 11.04
CA SER A 44 -19.58 9.77 12.14
C SER A 44 -18.32 9.77 13.02
N SER A 45 -17.53 8.69 13.01
CA SER A 45 -16.25 8.61 13.73
C SER A 45 -15.10 9.31 12.99
N LEU A 46 -15.30 9.71 11.74
CA LEU A 46 -14.30 10.43 10.97
C LEU A 46 -14.24 11.88 11.46
N GLU A 47 -13.24 12.18 12.28
CA GLU A 47 -13.04 13.51 12.87
C GLU A 47 -12.81 14.61 11.83
N LYS A 48 -12.01 14.30 10.81
CA LYS A 48 -11.55 15.27 9.82
C LYS A 48 -11.47 14.64 8.43
N GLU A 49 -11.94 15.39 7.45
CA GLU A 49 -11.91 15.05 6.02
C GLU A 49 -10.48 14.79 5.50
N GLU A 50 -9.49 15.52 6.01
CA GLU A 50 -8.06 15.30 5.68
C GLU A 50 -7.54 13.90 6.05
N LYS A 51 -8.18 13.23 7.02
CA LYS A 51 -7.83 11.87 7.44
C LYS A 51 -8.64 10.78 6.72
N ALA A 52 -9.59 11.14 5.84
CA ALA A 52 -10.52 10.21 5.21
C ALA A 52 -9.81 9.05 4.52
N ARG A 53 -8.76 9.34 3.73
CA ARG A 53 -7.99 8.30 3.05
C ARG A 53 -7.34 7.33 4.04
N ALA A 54 -6.63 7.84 5.05
CA ALA A 54 -5.99 6.97 6.05
C ALA A 54 -7.02 6.09 6.78
N TRP A 55 -8.18 6.65 7.10
CA TRP A 55 -9.27 5.96 7.78
C TRP A 55 -9.95 4.88 6.92
N VAL A 56 -10.28 5.17 5.66
CA VAL A 56 -10.86 4.20 4.69
C VAL A 56 -9.94 2.99 4.53
N PHE A 57 -8.66 3.23 4.27
CA PHE A 57 -7.69 2.16 4.07
C PHE A 57 -7.34 1.43 5.38
N GLN A 58 -7.56 2.04 6.54
CA GLN A 58 -7.47 1.34 7.82
C GLN A 58 -8.60 0.31 7.97
N ILE A 59 -9.83 0.66 7.60
CA ILE A 59 -10.98 -0.26 7.62
C ILE A 59 -10.72 -1.42 6.65
N ALA A 60 -10.29 -1.15 5.43
CA ALA A 60 -9.98 -2.19 4.44
C ALA A 60 -8.90 -3.16 4.94
N ARG A 61 -7.80 -2.66 5.53
CA ARG A 61 -6.78 -3.53 6.13
C ARG A 61 -7.35 -4.43 7.21
N ASN A 62 -8.21 -3.88 8.08
CA ASN A 62 -8.87 -4.67 9.11
C ASN A 62 -9.77 -5.75 8.50
N GLU A 63 -10.50 -5.48 7.41
CA GLU A 63 -11.31 -6.49 6.74
C GLU A 63 -10.47 -7.58 6.09
N ILE A 64 -9.38 -7.22 5.43
CA ILE A 64 -8.42 -8.17 4.86
C ILE A 64 -7.84 -9.07 5.96
N SER A 65 -7.32 -8.48 7.06
CA SER A 65 -6.80 -9.27 8.17
C SER A 65 -7.87 -10.15 8.81
N ASN A 66 -9.11 -9.68 8.92
CA ASN A 66 -10.21 -10.46 9.47
C ASN A 66 -10.58 -11.64 8.58
N HIS A 67 -10.53 -11.48 7.26
CA HIS A 67 -10.74 -12.59 6.31
C HIS A 67 -9.69 -13.68 6.51
N PHE A 68 -8.39 -13.34 6.47
CA PHE A 68 -7.32 -14.32 6.67
C PHE A 68 -7.29 -14.94 8.08
N ASN A 69 -7.64 -14.17 9.12
CA ASN A 69 -7.74 -14.69 10.49
C ASN A 69 -8.98 -15.57 10.71
N LYS A 70 -10.03 -15.41 9.91
CA LYS A 70 -11.19 -16.31 9.92
C LYS A 70 -10.90 -17.58 9.13
N GLU A 71 -10.20 -17.49 8.01
CA GLU A 71 -9.74 -18.67 7.27
C GLU A 71 -8.79 -19.52 8.11
N SER A 72 -7.89 -18.94 8.90
CA SER A 72 -7.01 -19.71 9.80
C SER A 72 -7.74 -20.48 10.92
N VAL A 73 -9.01 -20.17 11.18
CA VAL A 73 -9.88 -20.93 12.10
C VAL A 73 -10.66 -22.04 11.37
N TYR A 74 -10.72 -22.00 10.03
CA TYR A 74 -11.53 -22.92 9.21
C TYR A 74 -10.74 -23.82 8.25
N VAL A 75 -9.42 -23.67 8.09
CA VAL A 75 -8.65 -24.56 7.20
C VAL A 75 -8.07 -25.75 7.98
N ASP A 76 -8.93 -26.73 8.23
CA ASP A 76 -8.59 -28.11 7.94
C ASP A 76 -9.12 -28.39 6.52
N GLU A 77 -8.20 -28.63 5.59
CA GLU A 77 -8.38 -29.05 4.20
C GLU A 77 -9.07 -28.12 3.16
N LEU A 78 -8.35 -27.96 2.04
CA LEU A 78 -8.79 -27.61 0.68
C LEU A 78 -9.29 -26.18 0.45
N HIS A 79 -8.44 -25.34 -0.15
CA HIS A 79 -8.66 -24.73 -1.47
C HIS A 79 -7.33 -24.09 -1.94
N SER A 80 -6.77 -24.62 -3.04
CA SER A 80 -5.70 -23.93 -3.77
C SER A 80 -6.37 -22.90 -4.69
N PRO A 81 -6.09 -21.60 -4.57
CA PRO A 81 -6.64 -20.62 -5.50
C PRO A 81 -6.08 -20.90 -6.91
N GLN A 82 -6.97 -21.08 -7.88
CA GLN A 82 -6.60 -21.10 -9.30
C GLN A 82 -6.21 -19.67 -9.69
N GLU A 83 -4.96 -19.50 -10.15
CA GLU A 83 -4.46 -18.23 -10.67
C GLU A 83 -5.29 -17.82 -11.90
N SER A 84 -6.22 -16.88 -11.73
CA SER A 84 -6.83 -16.21 -12.88
C SER A 84 -5.77 -15.31 -13.54
N PRO A 85 -5.59 -15.33 -14.88
CA PRO A 85 -4.66 -14.44 -15.55
C PRO A 85 -4.98 -12.99 -15.21
N LEU A 86 -4.11 -12.34 -14.43
CA LEU A 86 -4.12 -10.90 -14.24
C LEU A 86 -3.91 -10.26 -15.61
N GLU A 87 -4.98 -9.70 -16.19
CA GLU A 87 -4.84 -8.75 -17.28
C GLU A 87 -3.82 -7.71 -16.85
N LYS A 88 -2.76 -7.55 -17.66
CA LYS A 88 -1.66 -6.64 -17.40
C LYS A 88 -2.23 -5.23 -17.31
N TYR A 89 -2.38 -4.73 -16.09
CA TYR A 89 -2.54 -3.30 -15.84
C TYR A 89 -1.22 -2.64 -16.24
N GLU A 90 -1.18 -2.13 -17.48
CA GLU A 90 -0.04 -1.50 -18.17
C GLU A 90 0.38 -0.13 -17.61
N HIS A 91 0.16 0.09 -16.31
CA HIS A 91 0.72 1.21 -15.57
C HIS A 91 1.35 0.73 -14.28
N ILE A 92 2.30 -0.21 -14.37
CA ILE A 92 3.25 -0.43 -13.28
C ILE A 92 4.17 0.79 -13.28
N CYS A 93 3.73 1.80 -12.54
CA CYS A 93 4.56 2.88 -12.07
C CYS A 93 5.86 2.29 -11.51
N CYS A 94 6.99 2.95 -11.75
CA CYS A 94 8.34 2.56 -11.32
C CYS A 94 8.51 2.44 -9.79
N PHE A 95 7.42 2.59 -9.05
CA PHE A 95 7.37 2.49 -7.60
C PHE A 95 7.69 1.10 -7.07
N ASP A 96 7.24 0.03 -7.75
CA ASP A 96 7.58 -1.33 -7.35
C ASP A 96 9.12 -1.54 -7.39
N GLN A 97 9.81 -0.99 -8.39
CA GLN A 97 11.27 -1.01 -8.47
C GLN A 97 11.95 -0.22 -7.34
N PHE A 98 11.37 0.92 -6.92
CA PHE A 98 11.91 1.67 -5.79
C PHE A 98 11.81 0.90 -4.46
N ILE A 99 10.78 0.06 -4.31
CA ILE A 99 10.64 -0.84 -3.16
C ILE A 99 11.71 -1.93 -3.22
N ASP A 100 11.92 -2.55 -4.39
CA ASP A 100 12.94 -3.59 -4.57
C ASP A 100 14.37 -3.05 -4.34
N ASP A 101 14.63 -1.79 -4.70
CA ASP A 101 15.93 -1.14 -4.47
C ASP A 101 16.12 -0.62 -3.02
N LEU A 102 15.18 -0.86 -2.11
CA LEU A 102 15.39 -0.53 -0.70
C LEU A 102 16.44 -1.46 -0.08
N PRO A 103 17.30 -0.96 0.82
CA PRO A 103 18.10 -1.83 1.67
C PRO A 103 17.20 -2.86 2.37
N GLU A 104 17.68 -4.11 2.44
CA GLU A 104 16.92 -5.27 2.89
C GLU A 104 16.11 -5.04 4.18
N ILE A 105 16.73 -4.43 5.19
CA ILE A 105 16.08 -4.15 6.48
C ILE A 105 14.87 -3.21 6.38
N TYR A 106 14.84 -2.34 5.38
CA TYR A 106 13.76 -1.39 5.11
C TYR A 106 12.74 -1.99 4.16
N HIS A 107 13.19 -2.75 3.17
CA HIS A 107 12.34 -3.51 2.27
C HIS A 107 11.44 -4.45 3.07
N GLN A 108 12.00 -5.29 3.95
CA GLN A 108 11.25 -6.26 4.75
C GLN A 108 10.10 -5.63 5.55
N VAL A 109 10.35 -4.50 6.23
CA VAL A 109 9.28 -3.84 7.02
C VAL A 109 8.22 -3.20 6.11
N ILE A 110 8.61 -2.68 4.94
CA ILE A 110 7.65 -2.12 3.98
C ILE A 110 6.81 -3.22 3.37
N GLU A 111 7.42 -4.32 2.96
CA GLU A 111 6.73 -5.47 2.39
C GLU A 111 5.74 -6.06 3.41
N LEU A 112 6.19 -6.35 4.64
CA LEU A 112 5.33 -6.97 5.65
C LEU A 112 4.14 -6.07 6.02
N ILE A 113 4.36 -4.76 6.19
CA ILE A 113 3.30 -3.84 6.63
C ILE A 113 2.41 -3.42 5.46
N TYR A 114 3.03 -2.96 4.38
CA TYR A 114 2.29 -2.34 3.28
C TYR A 114 1.88 -3.36 2.24
N ILE A 115 2.63 -4.42 1.97
CA ILE A 115 2.24 -5.41 0.95
C ILE A 115 1.43 -6.53 1.61
N LYS A 116 1.98 -7.18 2.63
CA LYS A 116 1.36 -8.31 3.34
C LYS A 116 0.31 -7.89 4.38
N GLY A 117 0.25 -6.60 4.74
CA GLY A 117 -0.83 -6.04 5.58
C GLY A 117 -0.69 -6.30 7.08
N LEU A 118 0.47 -6.73 7.56
CA LEU A 118 0.71 -6.98 8.98
C LEU A 118 0.71 -5.67 9.78
N LYS A 119 0.24 -5.74 11.01
CA LYS A 119 0.37 -4.65 11.99
C LYS A 119 1.83 -4.52 12.42
N GLN A 120 2.24 -3.31 12.78
CA GLN A 120 3.61 -3.07 13.25
C GLN A 120 4.03 -3.95 14.43
N LYS A 121 3.08 -4.34 15.30
CA LYS A 121 3.33 -5.28 16.41
C LYS A 121 3.64 -6.70 15.91
N GLU A 122 2.85 -7.19 14.96
CA GLU A 122 3.05 -8.52 14.34
C GLU A 122 4.38 -8.56 13.58
N VAL A 123 4.78 -7.46 12.95
CA VAL A 123 6.11 -7.34 12.31
C VAL A 123 7.25 -7.29 13.32
N ALA A 124 7.05 -6.63 14.46
CA ALA A 124 8.03 -6.61 15.54
C ALA A 124 8.30 -8.03 16.07
N GLU A 125 7.24 -8.81 16.26
CA GLU A 125 7.30 -10.21 16.66
C GLU A 125 7.91 -11.09 15.57
N ALA A 126 7.49 -10.93 14.31
CA ALA A 126 7.98 -11.74 13.19
C ALA A 126 9.47 -11.53 12.87
N LEU A 127 9.99 -10.33 13.12
CA LEU A 127 11.40 -9.97 12.86
C LEU A 127 12.27 -10.01 14.12
N ASP A 128 11.72 -10.39 15.27
CA ASP A 128 12.38 -10.38 16.59
C ASP A 128 13.08 -9.03 16.90
N ILE A 129 12.36 -7.93 16.71
CA ILE A 129 12.83 -6.57 16.99
C ILE A 129 11.80 -5.77 17.78
N SER A 130 12.22 -4.67 18.41
CA SER A 130 11.29 -3.82 19.15
C SER A 130 10.33 -3.06 18.21
N LEU A 131 9.13 -2.76 18.70
CA LEU A 131 8.14 -1.92 17.98
C LEU A 131 8.72 -0.56 17.58
N GLU A 132 9.58 0.03 18.42
CA GLU A 132 10.26 1.29 18.11
C GLU A 132 11.25 1.13 16.95
N ASN A 133 11.93 -0.01 16.85
CA ASN A 133 12.80 -0.31 15.71
C ASN A 133 11.99 -0.46 14.40
N VAL A 134 10.84 -1.13 14.46
CA VAL A 134 9.91 -1.21 13.30
C VAL A 134 9.48 0.18 12.85
N LYS A 135 9.03 1.05 13.77
CA LYS A 135 8.65 2.42 13.44
C LYS A 135 9.79 3.22 12.81
N ALA A 136 10.99 3.13 13.38
CA ALA A 136 12.17 3.81 12.86
C ALA A 136 12.52 3.32 11.44
N ARG A 137 12.51 2.01 11.21
CA ARG A 137 12.76 1.42 9.88
C ARG A 137 11.71 1.84 8.86
N VAL A 138 10.43 1.85 9.24
CA VAL A 138 9.34 2.32 8.37
C VAL A 138 9.49 3.81 8.02
N SER A 139 9.82 4.65 9.00
CA SER A 139 10.05 6.07 8.76
C SER A 139 11.19 6.27 7.78
N ARG A 140 12.32 5.57 8.00
CA ARG A 140 13.49 5.68 7.15
C ARG A 140 13.25 5.16 5.73
N ALA A 141 12.52 4.04 5.60
CA ALA A 141 12.12 3.49 4.33
C ALA A 141 11.29 4.50 3.52
N LYS A 142 10.32 5.17 4.16
CA LYS A 142 9.51 6.21 3.51
C LYS A 142 10.33 7.41 3.05
N GLU A 143 11.32 7.84 3.83
CA GLU A 143 12.22 8.93 3.42
C GLU A 143 13.03 8.55 2.17
N ILE A 144 13.57 7.33 2.12
CA ILE A 144 14.33 6.85 0.96
C ILE A 144 13.42 6.78 -0.27
N LEU A 145 12.23 6.18 -0.13
CA LEU A 145 11.25 6.07 -1.22
C LEU A 145 10.82 7.46 -1.72
N LYS A 146 10.52 8.39 -0.81
CA LYS A 146 10.15 9.77 -1.17
C LYS A 146 11.27 10.46 -1.94
N LYS A 147 12.52 10.32 -1.50
CA LYS A 147 13.68 10.91 -2.17
C LYS A 147 13.84 10.35 -3.59
N LYS A 148 13.85 9.01 -3.74
CA LYS A 148 13.97 8.36 -5.05
C LYS A 148 12.82 8.73 -5.99
N PHE A 149 11.60 8.75 -5.46
CA PHE A 149 10.41 9.11 -6.22
C PHE A 149 10.48 10.56 -6.72
N ASN A 150 10.91 11.51 -5.88
CA ASN A 150 11.07 12.90 -6.27
C ASN A 150 12.21 13.10 -7.29
N GLU A 151 13.36 12.46 -7.08
CA GLU A 151 14.50 12.53 -8.00
C GLU A 151 14.17 11.97 -9.39
N CYS A 152 13.39 10.89 -9.41
CA CYS A 152 13.11 10.16 -10.65
C CYS A 152 11.88 10.70 -11.39
N CYS A 153 10.80 11.02 -10.66
CA CYS A 153 9.52 11.39 -11.27
C CYS A 153 9.23 12.91 -11.27
N GLN A 154 10.15 13.75 -10.78
CA GLN A 154 10.04 15.23 -10.76
C GLN A 154 8.70 15.77 -10.21
N TYR A 155 8.08 15.07 -9.25
CA TYR A 155 6.91 15.59 -8.57
C TYR A 155 7.31 16.65 -7.53
N GLU A 156 6.66 17.80 -7.59
CA GLU A 156 6.72 18.84 -6.56
C GLU A 156 5.54 18.70 -5.61
N LEU A 157 5.76 18.98 -4.32
CA LEU A 157 4.65 19.16 -3.39
C LEU A 157 4.24 20.63 -3.45
N ASP A 158 2.97 20.90 -3.78
CA ASP A 158 2.44 22.26 -3.67
C ASP A 158 2.36 22.71 -2.20
N GLU A 159 2.03 23.99 -1.98
CA GLU A 159 1.91 24.57 -0.64
C GLU A 159 0.85 23.87 0.24
N GLN A 160 -0.05 23.07 -0.36
CA GLN A 160 -1.05 22.26 0.33
C GLN A 160 -0.61 20.80 0.53
N GLY A 161 0.62 20.45 0.17
CA GLY A 161 1.17 19.10 0.29
C GLY A 161 0.64 18.12 -0.74
N ARG A 162 0.05 18.59 -1.84
CA ARG A 162 -0.42 17.76 -2.96
C ARG A 162 0.69 17.60 -3.99
N LEU A 163 0.77 16.43 -4.61
CA LEU A 163 1.73 16.18 -5.69
C LEU A 163 1.30 16.95 -6.96
N ARG A 164 2.17 17.81 -7.47
CA ARG A 164 2.10 18.47 -8.78
C ARG A 164 3.23 17.95 -9.67
N GLY A 165 2.92 17.67 -10.94
CA GLY A 165 3.88 17.21 -11.94
C GLY A 165 3.25 16.22 -12.92
N GLU A 166 3.84 16.09 -14.11
CA GLU A 166 3.47 15.05 -15.08
C GLU A 166 4.30 13.79 -14.83
N ALA A 167 3.65 12.62 -14.80
CA ALA A 167 4.29 11.34 -14.55
C ALA A 167 5.24 10.96 -15.71
N ASN A 168 6.51 11.37 -15.69
CA ASN A 168 7.49 10.91 -16.69
C ASN A 168 8.12 9.56 -16.30
N CYS A 169 7.29 8.63 -15.82
CA CYS A 169 7.70 7.30 -15.35
C CYS A 169 8.35 6.45 -16.46
N SER A 170 8.13 6.79 -17.74
CA SER A 170 8.76 6.12 -18.89
C SER A 170 10.29 6.23 -18.91
N GLN A 171 10.90 7.18 -18.18
CA GLN A 171 12.35 7.33 -18.04
C GLN A 171 12.91 6.87 -16.70
N CYS A 172 12.05 6.46 -15.77
CA CYS A 172 12.47 5.92 -14.48
C CYS A 172 12.92 4.47 -14.63
N SER A 173 14.18 4.28 -14.99
CA SER A 173 14.90 3.02 -14.80
C SER A 173 16.05 3.25 -13.81
N PRO A 174 16.10 2.54 -12.67
CA PRO A 174 17.18 2.67 -11.69
C PRO A 174 18.55 2.17 -12.21
N ASN A 175 18.59 1.59 -13.42
CA ASN A 175 19.84 1.23 -14.09
C ASN A 175 20.57 2.38 -14.80
N ASN A 176 20.07 3.62 -14.75
CA ASN A 176 20.91 4.76 -15.09
C ASN A 176 21.80 5.07 -13.89
N LYS A 177 22.89 4.31 -13.78
CA LYS A 177 23.99 4.56 -12.84
C LYS A 177 24.27 6.06 -12.80
N LEU A 178 24.52 6.57 -11.60
CA LEU A 178 25.25 7.81 -11.38
C LEU A 178 26.53 7.80 -12.22
N GLY A 179 26.41 8.27 -13.46
CA GLY A 179 27.48 8.54 -14.39
C GLY A 179 27.72 10.03 -14.31
N ASN A 180 28.59 10.44 -13.39
CA ASN A 180 29.73 11.32 -13.65
C ASN A 180 30.30 11.84 -12.32
N GLU A 181 31.06 10.99 -11.63
CA GLU A 181 32.31 11.45 -11.01
C GLU A 181 33.45 11.07 -11.97
N SER A 182 34.29 12.07 -12.30
CA SER A 182 35.58 12.08 -13.03
C SER A 182 35.50 13.14 -14.13
N GLY A 183 36.08 14.33 -14.01
CA GLY A 183 37.49 14.54 -13.71
C GLY A 183 38.25 14.84 -15.01
N LYS A 184 38.32 16.12 -15.38
CA LYS A 184 39.51 16.79 -15.94
C LYS A 184 39.27 18.29 -16.06
#